data_AF-A0A9D6LUC5-F1
#
_entry.id   AF-A0A9D6LUC5-F1
#
_cell.length_a   1.000
_cell.length_b   1.000
_cell.length_c   1.000
_cell.angle_alpha   90.00
_cell.angle_beta   90.00
_cell.angle_gamma   90.00
#
_symmetry.space_group_name_H-M   'P 1'
#
loop_
_entity.id
_entity.type
_entity.pdbx_description
1 polymer ?
#
loop_
_entity_poly.entity_id
_entity_poly.type
_entity_poly.pdbx_seq_one_letter_code
_entity_poly.pdbx_strand_id
1 'polypeptide(L)'
;MKRIITVLCLAIIAVGGYFLLQPASQISVDIASQKSLSSESNQTMQIPADWKTYTSSQYQFLIRYPGDWSHAVTQDGVNVFLPPDGKNSDQAPISVDLTGAEPYKEATDAIGSSFSSSSKTAVRIGGLAGIQIAGYLNADVSGGKDSYAIFTMLAQAGRLVSIDYIEPTVADYKRVYFLMLSSFAFTK
;
A
#
# COMPACT_ATOMS: atom_id res chain seq x y z
N MET A 1 10.90 12.99 16.73
CA MET A 1 10.10 11.81 16.33
C MET A 1 9.32 12.16 15.06
N LYS A 2 10.02 12.29 13.93
CA LYS A 2 9.45 12.67 12.61
C LYS A 2 9.70 11.60 11.53
N ARG A 3 10.26 10.43 11.90
CA ARG A 3 11.05 9.64 10.95
C ARG A 3 10.28 8.62 10.11
N ILE A 4 9.08 8.18 10.52
CA ILE A 4 8.42 7.06 9.82
C ILE A 4 7.83 7.52 8.48
N ILE A 5 7.09 8.64 8.43
CA ILE A 5 6.67 9.25 7.15
C ILE A 5 7.88 9.71 6.34
N THR A 6 8.92 10.25 6.99
CA THR A 6 10.14 10.67 6.27
C THR A 6 10.84 9.49 5.58
N VAL A 7 10.77 8.26 6.11
CA VAL A 7 11.36 7.09 5.44
C VAL A 7 10.49 6.63 4.26
N LEU A 8 9.17 6.62 4.40
CA LEU A 8 8.25 6.32 3.29
C LEU A 8 8.48 7.32 2.14
N CYS A 9 8.54 8.63 2.46
CA CYS A 9 8.83 9.67 1.49
C CYS A 9 10.29 9.68 0.99
N LEU A 10 11.29 9.28 1.77
CA LEU A 10 12.70 9.30 1.32
C LEU A 10 13.01 8.20 0.30
N ALA A 11 12.40 7.02 0.45
CA ALA A 11 12.52 5.97 -0.57
C ALA A 11 11.87 6.40 -1.90
N ILE A 12 10.80 7.19 -1.83
CA ILE A 12 10.05 7.76 -2.97
C ILE A 12 10.83 8.93 -3.62
N ILE A 13 11.37 9.87 -2.83
CA ILE A 13 12.04 11.09 -3.33
C ILE A 13 13.43 10.82 -3.94
N ALA A 14 14.19 9.85 -3.42
CA ALA A 14 15.53 9.53 -3.96
C ALA A 14 15.47 8.91 -5.37
N VAL A 15 14.36 8.23 -5.70
CA VAL A 15 14.14 7.60 -7.02
C VAL A 15 13.48 8.59 -8.00
N GLY A 16 12.52 9.40 -7.55
CA GLY A 16 11.80 10.35 -8.40
C GLY A 16 12.66 11.43 -9.06
N GLY A 17 13.73 11.90 -8.41
CA GLY A 17 14.58 12.99 -8.93
C GLY A 17 15.44 12.60 -10.14
N TYR A 18 15.83 11.33 -10.28
CA TYR A 18 16.70 10.87 -11.37
C TYR A 18 15.93 10.63 -12.69
N PHE A 19 14.62 10.40 -12.62
CA PHE A 19 13.85 9.83 -13.73
C PHE A 19 13.02 10.81 -14.57
N LEU A 20 12.99 12.11 -14.25
CA LEU A 20 12.39 13.14 -15.12
C LEU A 20 13.09 13.29 -16.50
N LEU A 21 14.15 12.51 -16.76
CA LEU A 21 14.95 12.57 -17.97
C LEU A 21 14.89 11.31 -18.87
N GLN A 22 14.09 10.28 -18.55
CA GLN A 22 14.06 9.05 -19.37
C GLN A 22 12.74 8.86 -20.15
N PRO A 23 12.81 8.49 -21.45
CA PRO A 23 11.63 8.20 -22.26
C PRO A 23 10.93 6.91 -21.82
N ALA A 24 9.59 6.98 -21.72
CA ALA A 24 8.74 5.90 -21.25
C ALA A 24 8.84 4.65 -22.16
N SER A 25 9.47 3.60 -21.66
CA SER A 25 9.51 2.28 -22.31
C SER A 25 8.29 1.46 -21.89
N GLN A 26 7.64 0.78 -22.84
CA GLN A 26 6.48 -0.08 -22.58
C GLN A 26 6.92 -1.34 -21.83
N ILE A 27 6.56 -1.42 -20.54
CA ILE A 27 6.93 -2.52 -19.65
C ILE A 27 6.03 -3.73 -19.95
N SER A 28 6.64 -4.83 -20.40
CA SER A 28 6.04 -6.16 -20.37
C SER A 28 6.44 -6.84 -19.05
N VAL A 29 5.48 -6.98 -18.12
CA VAL A 29 5.71 -7.71 -16.88
C VAL A 29 5.70 -9.19 -17.20
N ASP A 30 6.86 -9.84 -17.11
CA ASP A 30 6.98 -11.28 -17.31
C ASP A 30 6.49 -12.02 -16.04
N ILE A 31 5.18 -12.24 -15.96
CA ILE A 31 4.51 -12.90 -14.82
C ILE A 31 4.76 -14.42 -14.80
N ALA A 32 5.53 -14.97 -15.75
CA ALA A 32 5.61 -16.40 -16.00
C ALA A 32 6.38 -17.24 -14.96
N SER A 33 7.04 -16.66 -13.95
CA SER A 33 7.90 -17.42 -13.02
C SER A 33 7.67 -17.15 -11.53
N GLN A 34 6.42 -17.05 -11.10
CA GLN A 34 6.10 -17.15 -9.67
C GLN A 34 5.06 -18.25 -9.43
N LYS A 35 5.47 -19.23 -8.61
CA LYS A 35 4.64 -20.28 -8.03
C LYS A 35 3.35 -19.65 -7.52
N SER A 36 2.23 -19.90 -8.20
CA SER A 36 0.93 -19.45 -7.76
C SER A 36 0.66 -20.08 -6.41
N LEU A 37 0.65 -19.28 -5.34
CA LEU A 37 -0.09 -19.59 -4.13
C LEU A 37 -1.57 -19.47 -4.48
N SER A 38 -2.06 -20.45 -5.21
CA SER A 38 -3.47 -20.64 -5.47
C SER A 38 -4.12 -21.17 -4.19
N SER A 39 -5.10 -20.40 -3.72
CA SER A 39 -6.28 -20.89 -3.00
C SER A 39 -6.06 -21.46 -1.61
N GLU A 40 -5.94 -20.57 -0.62
CA GLU A 40 -6.34 -20.92 0.74
C GLU A 40 -7.00 -19.73 1.43
N SER A 41 -8.15 -19.31 0.89
CA SER A 41 -9.31 -18.81 1.64
C SER A 41 -10.34 -18.28 0.64
N ASN A 42 -11.25 -19.16 0.21
CA ASN A 42 -12.53 -18.76 -0.38
C ASN A 42 -13.52 -18.31 0.72
N GLN A 43 -13.04 -17.82 1.86
CA GLN A 43 -13.90 -17.01 2.72
C GLN A 43 -14.13 -15.71 1.98
N THR A 44 -15.34 -15.56 1.42
CA THR A 44 -15.84 -14.26 1.00
C THR A 44 -15.71 -13.32 2.20
N MET A 45 -14.69 -12.47 2.18
CA MET A 45 -14.50 -11.45 3.19
C MET A 45 -15.69 -10.50 3.10
N GLN A 46 -16.69 -10.74 3.96
CA GLN A 46 -17.88 -9.91 3.99
C GLN A 46 -17.53 -8.60 4.66
N ILE A 47 -17.65 -7.51 3.91
CA ILE A 47 -17.44 -6.16 4.43
C ILE A 47 -18.61 -5.83 5.38
N PRO A 48 -18.33 -5.43 6.63
CA PRO A 48 -19.39 -5.06 7.58
C PRO A 48 -20.29 -3.93 7.05
N ALA A 49 -21.55 -3.94 7.49
CA ALA A 49 -22.57 -3.01 6.98
C ALA A 49 -22.37 -1.56 7.46
N ASP A 50 -21.73 -1.39 8.61
CA ASP A 50 -21.40 -0.12 9.26
C ASP A 50 -20.16 0.58 8.66
N TRP A 51 -19.50 -0.05 7.69
CA TRP A 51 -18.36 0.54 6.99
C TRP A 51 -18.77 1.68 6.06
N LYS A 52 -18.05 2.80 6.18
CA LYS A 52 -18.16 3.97 5.31
C LYS A 52 -17.46 3.73 3.98
N THR A 53 -17.83 4.52 2.97
CA THR A 53 -17.17 4.52 1.65
C THR A 53 -16.49 5.86 1.44
N TYR A 54 -15.18 5.85 1.18
CA TYR A 54 -14.47 7.00 0.64
C TYR A 54 -14.44 6.89 -0.89
N THR A 55 -14.65 8.01 -1.57
CA THR A 55 -14.56 8.11 -3.02
C THR A 55 -13.68 9.31 -3.36
N SER A 56 -12.60 9.06 -4.08
CA SER A 56 -11.73 10.11 -4.60
C SER A 56 -12.14 10.47 -6.01
N SER A 57 -12.66 11.68 -6.21
CA SER A 57 -12.96 12.19 -7.56
C SER A 57 -11.69 12.55 -8.35
N GLN A 58 -10.60 12.87 -7.66
CA GLN A 58 -9.32 13.19 -8.30
C GLN A 58 -8.67 11.95 -8.92
N TYR A 59 -8.64 10.84 -8.18
CA TYR A 59 -7.97 9.61 -8.60
C TYR A 59 -8.93 8.52 -9.07
N GLN A 60 -10.24 8.81 -9.09
CA GLN A 60 -11.29 7.93 -9.60
C GLN A 60 -11.27 6.54 -8.95
N PHE A 61 -11.19 6.49 -7.62
CA PHE A 61 -11.29 5.24 -6.87
C PHE A 61 -12.27 5.35 -5.70
N LEU A 62 -12.70 4.19 -5.23
CA LEU A 62 -13.42 4.04 -3.97
C LEU A 62 -12.77 2.97 -3.10
N ILE A 63 -12.94 3.13 -1.78
CA ILE A 63 -12.53 2.15 -0.78
C ILE A 63 -13.46 2.26 0.43
N ARG A 64 -13.82 1.12 1.01
CA ARG A 64 -14.60 1.07 2.25
C ARG A 64 -13.68 0.93 3.45
N TYR A 65 -14.05 1.53 4.57
CA TYR A 65 -13.30 1.50 5.82
C TYR A 65 -14.25 1.52 7.04
N PRO A 66 -13.81 1.11 8.24
CA PRO A 66 -14.68 1.05 9.42
C PRO A 66 -15.34 2.39 9.75
N GLY A 67 -16.58 2.36 10.22
CA GLY A 67 -17.40 3.57 10.44
C GLY A 67 -16.89 4.47 11.57
N ASP A 68 -16.17 3.91 12.53
CA ASP A 68 -15.56 4.59 13.68
C ASP A 68 -14.13 5.08 13.39
N TRP A 69 -13.53 4.68 12.26
CA TRP A 69 -12.21 5.16 11.85
C TRP A 69 -12.28 6.57 11.26
N SER A 70 -11.20 7.31 11.44
CA SER A 70 -10.98 8.61 10.81
C SER A 70 -10.24 8.46 9.49
N HIS A 71 -10.53 9.34 8.53
CA HIS A 71 -9.82 9.45 7.26
C HIS A 71 -9.22 10.85 7.15
N ALA A 72 -7.98 10.92 6.66
CA ALA A 72 -7.32 12.17 6.34
C ALA A 72 -6.49 12.02 5.06
N VAL A 73 -6.16 13.15 4.44
CA VAL A 73 -5.23 13.22 3.30
C VAL A 73 -4.02 14.02 3.76
N THR A 74 -2.82 13.48 3.56
CA THR A 74 -1.57 14.18 3.89
C THR A 74 -1.32 15.33 2.92
N GLN A 75 -0.32 16.18 3.22
CA GLN A 75 0.09 17.26 2.31
C GLN A 75 0.57 16.72 0.95
N ASP A 76 1.10 15.49 0.93
CA ASP A 76 1.58 14.81 -0.27
C ASP A 76 0.47 14.08 -1.04
N GLY A 77 -0.79 14.14 -0.57
CA GLY A 77 -1.93 13.50 -1.24
C GLY A 77 -2.17 12.04 -0.86
N VAL A 78 -1.44 11.51 0.13
CA VAL A 78 -1.62 10.14 0.64
C VAL A 78 -2.87 10.07 1.51
N ASN A 79 -3.74 9.10 1.25
CA ASN A 79 -4.94 8.87 2.06
C ASN A 79 -4.56 7.96 3.23
N VAL A 80 -4.79 8.41 4.46
CA VAL A 80 -4.49 7.66 5.68
C VAL A 80 -5.77 7.33 6.44
N PHE A 81 -5.83 6.12 6.99
CA PHE A 81 -6.99 5.61 7.73
C PHE A 81 -6.55 5.29 9.16
N LEU A 82 -7.17 5.97 10.12
CA LEU A 82 -6.79 5.93 11.53
C LEU A 82 -7.87 5.23 12.37
N PRO A 83 -7.49 4.25 13.21
CA PRO A 83 -8.39 3.68 14.20
C PRO A 83 -8.75 4.72 15.28
N PRO A 84 -9.84 4.49 16.05
CA PRO A 84 -10.29 5.43 17.09
C PRO A 84 -9.26 5.70 18.19
N ASP A 85 -8.37 4.74 18.45
CA ASP A 85 -7.27 4.84 19.42
C ASP A 85 -6.00 5.50 18.83
N GLY A 86 -5.97 5.74 17.52
CA GLY A 86 -4.86 6.33 16.80
C GLY A 86 -4.69 7.81 17.15
N LYS A 87 -3.51 8.19 17.67
CA LYS A 87 -3.26 9.54 18.18
C LYS A 87 -2.73 10.53 17.13
N ASN A 88 -2.20 10.08 15.98
CA ASN A 88 -1.73 10.95 14.90
C ASN A 88 -1.72 10.24 13.53
N SER A 89 -1.75 11.04 12.45
CA SER A 89 -1.62 10.58 11.05
C SER A 89 -0.35 9.78 10.79
N ASP A 90 0.71 10.07 11.53
CA ASP A 90 2.03 9.46 11.37
C ASP A 90 2.11 8.02 11.86
N GLN A 91 1.04 7.54 12.51
CA GLN A 91 0.88 6.16 12.99
C GLN A 91 -0.32 5.47 12.34
N ALA A 92 -0.86 6.04 11.25
CA ALA A 92 -1.94 5.39 10.53
C ALA A 92 -1.48 3.99 10.08
N PRO A 93 -2.15 2.92 10.53
CA PRO A 93 -1.73 1.57 10.19
C PRO A 93 -2.00 1.25 8.73
N ILE A 94 -2.86 2.03 8.05
CA ILE A 94 -3.25 1.80 6.66
C ILE A 94 -3.19 3.11 5.87
N SER A 95 -2.53 3.07 4.71
CA SER A 95 -2.47 4.17 3.75
C SER A 95 -2.78 3.72 2.33
N VAL A 96 -3.25 4.66 1.51
CA VAL A 96 -3.49 4.49 0.07
C VAL A 96 -2.85 5.67 -0.66
N ASP A 97 -1.87 5.37 -1.52
CA ASP A 97 -1.16 6.35 -2.33
C ASP A 97 -1.38 6.08 -3.83
N LEU A 98 -1.86 7.10 -4.53
CA LEU A 98 -2.03 7.12 -5.99
C LEU A 98 -1.29 8.31 -6.62
N THR A 99 -0.47 9.00 -5.84
CA THR A 99 0.34 10.13 -6.27
C THR A 99 1.62 9.67 -6.98
N GLY A 100 2.02 8.42 -6.74
CA GLY A 100 3.22 7.77 -7.28
C GLY A 100 3.37 7.99 -8.78
N ALA A 101 4.38 8.79 -9.13
CA ALA A 101 4.84 8.91 -10.51
C ALA A 101 5.88 7.83 -10.85
N GLU A 102 6.35 7.08 -9.84
CA GLU A 102 7.36 6.04 -10.05
C GLU A 102 6.81 4.95 -10.99
N PRO A 103 7.65 4.48 -11.91
CA PRO A 103 7.31 3.29 -12.67
C PRO A 103 7.23 2.09 -11.73
N TYR A 104 6.19 1.30 -11.96
CA TYR A 104 5.76 0.22 -11.06
C TYR A 104 6.89 -0.76 -10.69
N LYS A 105 7.72 -1.15 -11.66
CA LYS A 105 8.75 -2.18 -11.45
C LYS A 105 9.82 -1.70 -10.47
N GLU A 106 10.35 -0.50 -10.69
CA GLU A 106 11.41 0.11 -9.90
C GLU A 106 10.95 0.33 -8.45
N ALA A 107 9.71 0.80 -8.28
CA ALA A 107 9.10 0.91 -6.95
C ALA A 107 9.02 -0.45 -6.25
N THR A 108 8.60 -1.51 -6.95
CA THR A 108 8.50 -2.85 -6.36
C THR A 108 9.85 -3.45 -5.95
N ASP A 109 10.90 -3.12 -6.69
CA ASP A 109 12.28 -3.55 -6.38
C ASP A 109 12.82 -2.77 -5.17
N ALA A 110 12.61 -1.44 -5.13
CA ALA A 110 13.03 -0.58 -4.03
C ALA A 110 12.28 -0.88 -2.71
N ILE A 111 10.98 -1.12 -2.77
CA ILE A 111 10.21 -1.53 -1.59
C ILE A 111 10.67 -2.91 -1.12
N GLY A 112 10.93 -3.84 -2.05
CA GLY A 112 11.43 -5.18 -1.71
C GLY A 112 12.75 -5.18 -0.94
N SER A 113 13.65 -4.22 -1.21
CA SER A 113 14.93 -4.10 -0.49
C SER A 113 14.80 -3.47 0.91
N SER A 114 13.64 -2.89 1.22
CA SER A 114 13.35 -2.28 2.54
C SER A 114 13.02 -3.32 3.62
N PHE A 115 12.93 -4.60 3.27
CA PHE A 115 12.61 -5.71 4.17
C PHE A 115 13.85 -6.52 4.53
N SER A 116 13.95 -6.89 5.81
CA SER A 116 14.97 -7.82 6.32
C SER A 116 14.60 -9.28 6.01
N SER A 117 13.30 -9.54 5.96
CA SER A 117 12.71 -10.79 5.49
C SER A 117 11.38 -10.45 4.82
N SER A 118 11.11 -11.05 3.66
CA SER A 118 9.86 -10.79 2.94
C SER A 118 9.36 -12.00 2.16
N SER A 119 8.06 -11.99 1.90
CA SER A 119 7.40 -12.82 0.91
C SER A 119 6.80 -11.92 -0.17
N LYS A 120 6.83 -12.37 -1.43
CA LYS A 120 6.19 -11.68 -2.55
C LYS A 120 5.09 -12.56 -3.11
N THR A 121 3.88 -12.00 -3.24
CA THR A 121 2.71 -12.71 -3.76
C THR A 121 2.05 -11.89 -4.86
N ALA A 122 1.82 -12.49 -6.03
CA ALA A 122 1.04 -11.84 -7.08
C ALA A 122 -0.42 -11.67 -6.64
N VAL A 123 -1.01 -10.50 -6.88
CA VAL A 123 -2.38 -10.18 -6.48
C VAL A 123 -3.17 -9.53 -7.61
N ARG A 124 -4.50 -9.60 -7.51
CA ARG A 124 -5.43 -8.84 -8.34
C ARG A 124 -6.44 -8.13 -7.44
N ILE A 125 -6.41 -6.80 -7.43
CA ILE A 125 -7.22 -5.96 -6.54
C ILE A 125 -7.86 -4.85 -7.38
N GLY A 126 -9.17 -4.64 -7.27
CA GLY A 126 -9.88 -3.61 -8.03
C GLY A 126 -9.74 -3.74 -9.56
N GLY A 127 -9.47 -4.94 -10.08
CA GLY A 127 -9.19 -5.21 -11.49
C GLY A 127 -7.74 -4.97 -11.92
N LEU A 128 -6.90 -4.36 -11.08
CA LEU A 128 -5.47 -4.19 -11.35
C LEU A 128 -4.67 -5.42 -10.95
N ALA A 129 -3.65 -5.73 -11.73
CA ALA A 129 -2.63 -6.70 -11.35
C ALA A 129 -1.56 -6.02 -10.49
N GLY A 130 -0.96 -6.77 -9.57
CA GLY A 130 0.03 -6.22 -8.66
C GLY A 130 0.82 -7.29 -7.92
N ILE A 131 1.63 -6.83 -6.97
CA ILE A 131 2.41 -7.65 -6.05
C ILE A 131 2.17 -7.15 -4.63
N GLN A 132 1.95 -8.09 -3.71
CA GLN A 132 2.00 -7.84 -2.29
C GLN A 132 3.36 -8.28 -1.75
N ILE A 133 4.05 -7.38 -1.03
CA ILE A 133 5.28 -7.67 -0.30
C ILE A 133 4.98 -7.59 1.19
N ALA A 134 5.17 -8.69 1.91
CA ALA A 134 4.87 -8.78 3.34
C ALA A 134 6.04 -9.35 4.14
N GLY A 135 6.35 -8.76 5.30
CA GLY A 135 7.46 -9.19 6.14
C GLY A 135 7.89 -8.15 7.18
N TYR A 136 9.13 -8.27 7.68
CA TYR A 136 9.69 -7.31 8.62
C TYR A 136 10.56 -6.28 7.90
N LEU A 137 10.36 -5.00 8.23
CA LEU A 137 11.18 -3.90 7.73
C LEU A 137 12.60 -3.97 8.28
N ASN A 138 13.57 -3.46 7.52
CA ASN A 138 14.92 -3.25 8.03
C ASN A 138 14.92 -2.22 9.18
N ALA A 139 15.90 -2.33 10.07
CA ALA A 139 16.02 -1.45 11.25
C ALA A 139 16.24 0.02 10.88
N ASP A 140 16.97 0.31 9.79
CA ASP A 140 17.19 1.66 9.27
C ASP A 140 15.89 2.28 8.74
N VAL A 141 15.02 1.48 8.14
CA VAL A 141 13.71 1.90 7.61
C VAL A 141 12.71 2.15 8.75
N SER A 142 12.64 1.24 9.71
CA SER A 142 11.69 1.28 10.82
C SER A 142 12.08 2.22 11.97
N GLY A 143 13.24 2.87 11.89
CA GLY A 143 13.76 3.70 12.98
C GLY A 143 14.23 2.89 14.19
N GLY A 144 14.74 1.68 13.95
CA GLY A 144 15.34 0.78 14.93
C GLY A 144 14.36 -0.18 15.60
N LYS A 145 13.19 -0.42 15.01
CA LYS A 145 12.13 -1.26 15.60
C LYS A 145 11.71 -2.36 14.65
N ASP A 146 11.61 -3.59 15.12
CA ASP A 146 11.01 -4.66 14.32
C ASP A 146 9.54 -4.30 14.04
N SER A 147 9.27 -3.98 12.78
CA SER A 147 7.95 -3.51 12.32
C SER A 147 7.53 -4.40 11.15
N TYR A 148 6.42 -5.12 11.34
CA TYR A 148 5.84 -5.90 10.26
C TYR A 148 5.07 -4.96 9.33
N ALA A 149 5.21 -5.16 8.03
CA ALA A 149 4.51 -4.38 7.02
C ALA A 149 4.02 -5.26 5.87
N ILE A 150 2.97 -4.78 5.20
CA ILE A 150 2.44 -5.34 3.96
C ILE A 150 2.27 -4.18 2.97
N PHE A 151 3.04 -4.17 1.89
CA PHE A 151 2.85 -3.23 0.78
C PHE A 151 2.12 -3.94 -0.35
N THR A 152 0.94 -3.47 -0.71
CA THR A 152 0.22 -3.94 -1.90
C THR A 152 0.40 -2.93 -3.01
N MET A 153 1.20 -3.29 -4.00
CA MET A 153 1.56 -2.45 -5.12
C MET A 153 0.78 -2.91 -6.34
N LEU A 154 0.02 -2.00 -6.94
CA LEU A 154 -0.82 -2.26 -8.10
C LEU A 154 -0.31 -1.45 -9.30
N ALA A 155 -0.28 -2.07 -10.47
CA ALA A 155 0.13 -1.41 -11.70
C ALA A 155 -1.08 -0.75 -12.37
N GLN A 156 -1.06 0.58 -12.48
CA GLN A 156 -2.10 1.35 -13.18
C GLN A 156 -1.46 2.23 -14.26
N ALA A 157 -1.71 1.92 -15.54
CA ALA A 157 -1.16 2.67 -16.67
C ALA A 157 0.37 2.91 -16.57
N GLY A 158 1.11 1.93 -16.05
CA GLY A 158 2.56 2.00 -15.83
C GLY A 158 3.02 2.68 -14.53
N ARG A 159 2.10 3.29 -13.77
CA ARG A 159 2.36 3.95 -12.48
C ARG A 159 2.02 3.05 -11.30
N LEU A 160 2.63 3.37 -10.17
CA LEU A 160 2.38 2.72 -8.89
C LEU A 160 1.11 3.25 -8.23
N VAL A 161 0.24 2.35 -7.80
CA VAL A 161 -0.73 2.58 -6.74
C VAL A 161 -0.34 1.70 -5.56
N SER A 162 -0.21 2.26 -4.36
CA SER A 162 0.11 1.50 -3.15
C SER A 162 -1.05 1.51 -2.16
N ILE A 163 -1.26 0.37 -1.50
CA ILE A 163 -2.16 0.21 -0.36
C ILE A 163 -1.37 -0.54 0.71
N ASP A 164 -1.00 0.17 1.75
CA ASP A 164 0.06 -0.26 2.66
C ASP A 164 -0.49 -0.47 4.06
N TYR A 165 0.04 -1.49 4.73
CA TYR A 165 -0.21 -1.78 6.13
C TYR A 165 1.12 -1.76 6.89
N ILE A 166 1.16 -1.06 8.02
CA ILE A 166 2.24 -1.14 8.99
C ILE A 166 1.62 -1.54 10.33
N GLU A 167 2.11 -2.64 10.89
CA GLU A 167 1.60 -3.17 12.15
C GLU A 167 1.90 -2.20 13.29
N PRO A 168 0.86 -1.65 13.97
CA PRO A 168 1.10 -0.80 15.12
C PRO A 168 1.42 -1.64 16.35
N THR A 169 2.07 -1.01 17.33
CA THR A 169 2.60 -1.71 18.50
C THR A 169 1.55 -2.26 19.46
N VAL A 170 0.29 -1.81 19.36
CA VAL A 170 -0.75 -2.06 20.38
C VAL A 170 -1.98 -2.82 19.87
N ALA A 171 -2.16 -2.95 18.55
CA ALA A 171 -3.33 -3.58 17.96
C ALA A 171 -3.02 -4.20 16.60
N ASP A 172 -3.66 -5.32 16.27
CA ASP A 172 -3.55 -5.93 14.94
C ASP A 172 -4.74 -5.50 14.06
N TYR A 173 -4.45 -4.70 13.03
CA TYR A 173 -5.45 -4.23 12.06
C TYR A 173 -5.33 -4.92 10.70
N LYS A 174 -4.59 -6.03 10.60
CA LYS A 174 -4.38 -6.77 9.36
C LYS A 174 -5.68 -7.29 8.74
N ARG A 175 -6.64 -7.71 9.57
CA ARG A 175 -7.98 -8.09 9.07
C ARG A 175 -8.72 -6.90 8.45
N VAL A 176 -8.64 -5.72 9.07
CA VAL A 176 -9.24 -4.50 8.54
C VAL A 176 -8.59 -4.15 7.20
N TYR A 177 -7.27 -4.21 7.12
CA TYR A 177 -6.52 -4.02 5.87
C TYR A 177 -6.99 -4.91 4.73
N PHE A 178 -7.14 -6.22 4.95
CA PHE A 178 -7.60 -7.13 3.90
C PHE A 178 -9.06 -6.88 3.49
N LEU A 179 -9.93 -6.51 4.44
CA LEU A 179 -11.30 -6.08 4.13
C LEU A 179 -11.31 -4.79 3.29
N MET A 180 -10.45 -3.82 3.62
CA MET A 180 -10.29 -2.59 2.84
C MET A 180 -9.80 -2.91 1.42
N LEU A 181 -8.77 -3.75 1.26
CA LEU A 181 -8.30 -4.22 -0.04
C LEU A 181 -9.42 -4.88 -0.86
N SER A 182 -10.23 -5.73 -0.23
CA SER A 182 -11.34 -6.43 -0.91
C SER A 182 -12.43 -5.48 -1.43
N SER A 183 -12.50 -4.27 -0.86
CA SER A 183 -13.46 -3.23 -1.24
C SER A 183 -12.92 -2.21 -2.25
N PHE A 184 -11.61 -2.22 -2.50
CA PHE A 184 -10.95 -1.22 -3.35
C PHE A 184 -11.31 -1.44 -4.82
N ALA A 185 -11.72 -0.36 -5.50
CA ALA A 185 -12.04 -0.39 -6.92
C ALA A 185 -11.88 0.99 -7.56
N PHE A 186 -11.59 1.03 -8.86
CA PHE A 186 -11.67 2.26 -9.65
C PHE A 186 -13.10 2.55 -10.08
N THR A 187 -13.50 3.82 -9.98
CA THR A 187 -14.74 4.35 -10.57
C THR A 187 -14.44 4.67 -12.03
N LYS A 188 -15.15 4.03 -12.96
CA LYS A 188 -15.00 4.28 -14.40
C LYS A 188 -15.42 5.68 -14.80
#